data_AF-V8C810-F1
#
_entry.id   AF-V8C810-F1
#
_cell.length_a   1.000
_cell.length_b   1.000
_cell.length_c   1.000
_cell.angle_alpha   90.00
_cell.angle_beta   90.00
_cell.angle_gamma   90.00
#
_symmetry.space_group_name_H-M   'P 1'
#
loop_
_entity.id
_entity.type
_entity.pdbx_description
1 polymer ?
#
loop_
_entity_poly.entity_id
_entity_poly.type
_entity_poly.pdbx_seq_one_letter_code
_entity_poly.pdbx_strand_id
1 'polypeptide(L)'
;MKLDKFLDSNGKMSEEALRGYAVNMPEVRFDSTASFKAYFKETKGRFGFIQTPYKVVKVNMPYAYAHFYKNTSKANRGAIKSAFFETFSDPLFIAKDNSKGRDSVYFYKPFLDKDGNLLDLFGIGIDSEGKIDFMTFYKDISGSRMKRMLKIDDERIVYVKE
;
A
#
# COMPACT_ATOMS: atom_id res chain seq x y z
N MET A 1 -11.24 -1.02 -18.90
CA MET A 1 -11.13 -1.25 -17.45
C MET A 1 -10.74 0.04 -16.74
N LYS A 2 -11.17 0.24 -15.50
CA LYS A 2 -10.89 1.44 -14.68
C LYS A 2 -9.39 1.75 -14.53
N LEU A 3 -8.53 0.76 -14.73
CA LEU A 3 -7.09 0.86 -14.60
C LEU A 3 -6.33 0.92 -15.93
N ASP A 4 -7.02 0.93 -17.09
CA ASP A 4 -6.37 0.95 -18.41
C ASP A 4 -5.49 2.18 -18.61
N LYS A 5 -5.82 3.31 -17.97
CA LYS A 5 -5.01 4.53 -18.02
C LYS A 5 -3.61 4.38 -17.42
N PHE A 6 -3.37 3.30 -16.68
CA PHE A 6 -2.05 2.99 -16.12
C PHE A 6 -1.31 1.92 -16.91
N LEU A 7 -1.86 1.45 -18.03
CA LEU A 7 -1.28 0.39 -18.85
C LEU A 7 -0.56 0.96 -20.09
N ASP A 8 0.49 0.28 -20.52
CA ASP A 8 1.17 0.47 -21.80
C ASP A 8 0.46 -0.31 -22.93
N SER A 9 0.95 -0.16 -24.16
CA SER A 9 0.40 -0.84 -25.34
C SER A 9 0.48 -2.38 -25.29
N ASN A 10 1.26 -2.95 -24.36
CA ASN A 10 1.38 -4.38 -24.13
C ASN A 10 0.52 -4.85 -22.94
N GLY A 11 -0.34 -3.97 -22.41
CA GLY A 11 -1.15 -4.22 -21.21
C GLY A 11 -0.32 -4.44 -19.96
N LYS A 12 0.93 -3.96 -19.91
CA LYS A 12 1.75 -3.88 -18.70
C LYS A 12 1.59 -2.51 -18.08
N MET A 13 2.04 -2.30 -16.84
CA MET A 13 1.96 -0.98 -16.23
C MET A 13 2.94 -0.02 -16.91
N SER A 14 2.45 1.14 -17.29
CA SER A 14 3.26 2.19 -17.89
C SER A 14 4.06 2.88 -16.78
N GLU A 15 5.40 2.76 -16.84
CA GLU A 15 6.29 3.48 -15.93
C GLU A 15 6.09 5.00 -16.05
N GLU A 16 5.83 5.50 -17.27
CA GLU A 16 5.50 6.90 -17.51
C GLU A 16 4.20 7.31 -16.79
N ALA A 17 3.14 6.51 -16.94
CA ALA A 17 1.88 6.77 -16.26
C ALA A 17 2.06 6.75 -14.73
N LEU A 18 2.75 5.74 -14.19
CA LEU A 18 3.01 5.62 -12.75
C LEU A 18 3.83 6.77 -12.19
N ARG A 19 4.85 7.24 -12.94
CA ARG A 19 5.65 8.40 -12.55
C ARG A 19 4.82 9.67 -12.43
N GLY A 20 3.78 9.83 -13.24
CA GLY A 20 2.83 10.95 -13.13
C GLY A 20 2.09 11.03 -11.78
N TYR A 21 1.99 9.91 -11.06
CA TYR A 21 1.37 9.84 -9.73
C TYR A 21 2.35 9.52 -8.60
N ALA A 22 3.62 9.24 -8.94
CA ALA A 22 4.63 8.87 -7.97
C ALA A 22 5.04 10.09 -7.15
N VAL A 23 5.13 9.90 -5.84
CA VAL A 23 5.66 10.91 -4.93
C VAL A 23 6.99 10.43 -4.36
N ASN A 24 7.87 11.36 -4.00
CA ASN A 24 9.08 11.00 -3.27
C ASN A 24 8.71 10.23 -2.00
N MET A 25 9.43 9.13 -1.74
CA MET A 25 9.25 8.34 -0.53
C MET A 25 9.30 9.26 0.71
N PRO A 26 8.25 9.31 1.54
CA PRO A 26 8.26 10.16 2.72
C PRO A 26 9.42 9.79 3.65
N GLU A 27 9.94 10.73 4.43
CA GLU A 27 10.91 10.40 5.49
C GLU A 27 10.20 10.28 6.83
N VAL A 28 9.43 9.20 7.02
CA VAL A 28 8.79 8.94 8.31
C VAL A 28 9.72 8.09 9.16
N ARG A 29 10.07 8.61 10.33
CA ARG A 29 10.79 7.85 11.36
C ARG A 29 9.89 7.68 12.57
N PHE A 30 9.53 6.42 12.81
CA PHE A 30 9.14 5.94 14.12
C PHE A 30 10.07 4.78 14.51
N ASP A 31 10.59 4.90 15.71
CA ASP A 31 11.59 4.05 16.36
C ASP A 31 11.02 3.30 17.58
N SER A 32 9.81 3.66 17.99
CA SER A 32 9.07 3.05 19.08
C SER A 32 7.60 2.85 18.71
N THR A 33 6.92 1.97 19.43
CA THR A 33 5.46 1.80 19.32
C THR A 33 4.71 3.08 19.67
N ALA A 34 5.25 3.89 20.59
CA ALA A 34 4.69 5.18 20.97
C ALA A 34 4.80 6.20 19.83
N SER A 35 5.99 6.34 19.21
CA SER A 35 6.17 7.25 18.08
C SER A 35 5.35 6.80 16.87
N PHE A 36 5.18 5.49 16.63
CA PHE A 36 4.27 4.98 15.60
C PHE A 36 2.79 5.32 15.88
N LYS A 37 2.34 5.15 17.12
CA LYS A 37 0.96 5.46 17.52
C LYS A 37 0.62 6.93 17.30
N ALA A 38 1.57 7.84 17.48
CA ALA A 38 1.37 9.28 17.33
C ALA A 38 0.99 9.70 15.89
N TYR A 39 1.26 8.88 14.87
CA TYR A 39 0.86 9.15 13.49
C TYR A 39 -0.63 8.89 13.21
N PHE A 40 -1.33 8.19 14.11
CA PHE A 40 -2.77 7.98 13.96
C PHE A 40 -3.53 9.17 14.55
N LYS A 41 -4.40 9.80 13.74
CA LYS A 41 -5.30 10.87 14.21
C LYS A 41 -6.33 10.37 15.22
N GLU A 42 -6.73 9.11 15.12
CA GLU A 42 -7.72 8.48 16.00
C GLU A 42 -7.22 7.10 16.46
N THR A 43 -7.35 6.82 17.76
CA THR A 43 -6.98 5.52 18.34
C THR A 43 -7.99 5.06 19.39
N LYS A 44 -8.20 3.74 19.50
CA LYS A 44 -9.01 3.10 20.55
C LYS A 44 -8.35 1.80 20.98
N GLY A 45 -7.82 1.78 22.21
CA GLY A 45 -7.06 0.65 22.72
C GLY A 45 -5.83 0.33 21.84
N ARG A 46 -5.76 -0.91 21.35
CA ARG A 46 -4.69 -1.37 20.44
C ARG A 46 -4.90 -0.99 18.97
N PHE A 47 -6.01 -0.33 18.64
CA PHE A 47 -6.38 -0.01 17.27
C PHE A 47 -6.14 1.46 16.95
N GLY A 48 -5.58 1.72 15.78
CA GLY A 48 -5.51 3.04 15.14
C GLY A 48 -6.43 3.07 13.93
N PHE A 49 -6.98 4.23 13.62
CA PHE A 49 -7.94 4.40 12.52
C PHE A 49 -7.38 5.39 11.50
N ILE A 50 -7.42 4.99 10.23
CA ILE A 50 -6.94 5.81 9.12
C ILE A 50 -8.12 6.07 8.18
N GLN A 51 -8.39 7.35 7.93
CA GLN A 51 -9.33 7.78 6.91
C GLN A 51 -8.73 7.52 5.53
N THR A 52 -9.50 6.91 4.64
CA THR A 52 -9.08 6.63 3.26
C THR A 52 -10.20 7.05 2.30
N PRO A 53 -9.89 7.24 1.00
CA PRO A 53 -10.92 7.53 0.00
C PRO A 53 -12.01 6.47 -0.17
N TYR A 54 -11.82 5.25 0.35
CA TYR A 54 -12.80 4.16 0.27
C TYR A 54 -13.60 3.98 1.58
N LYS A 55 -12.90 3.79 2.70
CA LYS A 55 -13.51 3.60 4.03
C LYS A 55 -12.49 3.85 5.15
N VAL A 56 -12.99 4.00 6.37
CA VAL A 56 -12.12 3.98 7.56
C VAL A 56 -11.46 2.62 7.68
N VAL A 57 -10.14 2.62 7.75
CA VAL A 57 -9.32 1.43 7.95
C VAL A 57 -8.96 1.31 9.43
N LYS A 58 -9.30 0.17 10.03
CA LYS A 58 -8.89 -0.20 11.39
C LYS A 58 -7.57 -0.95 11.33
N VAL A 59 -6.56 -0.46 12.04
CA VAL A 59 -5.20 -1.03 12.10
C VAL A 59 -4.90 -1.51 13.51
N ASN A 60 -4.51 -2.78 13.67
CA ASN A 60 -3.95 -3.29 14.91
C ASN A 60 -2.51 -2.77 15.04
N MET A 61 -2.29 -1.72 15.83
CA MET A 61 -1.03 -0.98 15.86
C MET A 61 0.16 -1.82 16.32
N PRO A 62 0.08 -2.63 17.40
CA PRO A 62 1.20 -3.51 17.78
C PRO A 62 1.57 -4.52 16.68
N TYR A 63 0.56 -5.08 16.01
CA TYR A 63 0.77 -6.04 14.94
C TYR A 63 1.41 -5.37 13.70
N ALA A 64 0.89 -4.20 13.31
CA ALA A 64 1.43 -3.39 12.24
C ALA A 64 2.88 -2.98 12.52
N TYR A 65 3.14 -2.48 13.73
CA TYR A 65 4.47 -2.08 14.15
C TYR A 65 5.45 -3.26 14.03
N ALA A 66 5.07 -4.43 14.54
CA ALA A 66 5.90 -5.63 14.45
C ALA A 66 6.25 -6.02 13.00
N HIS A 67 5.36 -5.81 12.03
CA HIS A 67 5.61 -6.09 10.61
C HIS A 67 6.69 -5.22 9.96
N PHE A 68 6.99 -4.04 10.50
CA PHE A 68 8.11 -3.23 10.00
C PHE A 68 9.48 -3.76 10.41
N TYR A 69 9.57 -4.54 11.50
CA TYR A 69 10.84 -4.99 12.07
C TYR A 69 11.04 -6.51 11.96
N LYS A 70 9.94 -7.29 11.94
CA LYS A 70 9.99 -8.74 11.74
C LYS A 70 9.99 -9.04 10.24
N ASN A 71 11.14 -9.39 9.69
CA ASN A 71 11.22 -9.98 8.37
C ASN A 71 12.16 -11.18 8.37
N THR A 72 11.85 -12.16 7.51
CA THR A 72 12.64 -13.38 7.31
C THR A 72 14.00 -13.10 6.66
N SER A 73 14.20 -11.91 6.07
CA SER A 73 15.37 -11.56 5.25
C SER A 73 16.29 -10.48 5.84
N LYS A 74 16.05 -9.98 7.06
CA LYS A 74 16.80 -8.89 7.72
C LYS A 74 16.95 -7.60 6.89
N ALA A 75 16.13 -7.42 5.85
CA ALA A 75 16.22 -6.27 4.96
C ALA A 75 15.82 -4.96 5.67
N ASN A 76 16.52 -3.87 5.39
CA ASN A 76 16.15 -2.54 5.88
C ASN A 76 14.83 -2.10 5.24
N ARG A 77 13.75 -2.15 6.01
CA ARG A 77 12.38 -1.79 5.61
C ARG A 77 12.01 -0.36 6.04
N GLY A 78 12.99 0.54 6.21
CA GLY A 78 12.72 1.94 6.53
C GLY A 78 11.73 2.59 5.56
N ALA A 79 11.90 2.34 4.25
CA ALA A 79 10.97 2.80 3.21
C ALA A 79 9.52 2.30 3.42
N ILE A 80 9.35 1.16 4.08
CA ILE A 80 8.03 0.60 4.38
C ILE A 80 7.29 1.42 5.43
N LYS A 81 8.04 1.88 6.45
CA LYS A 81 7.50 2.76 7.49
C LYS A 81 7.06 4.10 6.91
N SER A 82 7.92 4.65 6.07
CA SER A 82 7.75 5.88 5.32
C SER A 82 6.44 5.95 4.54
N ALA A 83 6.13 4.90 3.79
CA ALA A 83 5.00 4.93 2.88
C ALA A 83 3.69 4.37 3.47
N PHE A 84 3.71 3.81 4.68
CA PHE A 84 2.54 3.17 5.29
C PHE A 84 1.30 4.08 5.34
N PHE A 85 1.41 5.24 6.00
CA PHE A 85 0.28 6.16 6.17
C PHE A 85 -0.13 6.80 4.84
N GLU A 86 0.86 7.23 4.07
CA GLU A 86 0.68 7.90 2.77
C GLU A 86 -0.10 7.05 1.77
N THR A 87 0.11 5.74 1.81
CA THR A 87 -0.59 4.77 0.96
C THR A 87 -2.06 4.62 1.32
N PHE A 88 -2.41 4.77 2.59
CA PHE A 88 -3.81 4.75 3.02
C PHE A 88 -4.52 6.08 2.76
N SER A 89 -3.85 7.20 3.02
CA SER A 89 -4.45 8.53 2.89
C SER A 89 -4.64 8.97 1.45
N ASP A 90 -3.69 8.62 0.58
CA ASP A 90 -3.68 9.07 -0.82
C ASP A 90 -3.19 7.95 -1.78
N PRO A 91 -3.91 6.82 -1.88
CA PRO A 91 -3.57 5.77 -2.85
C PRO A 91 -3.79 6.25 -4.29
N LEU A 92 -3.11 5.59 -5.25
CA LEU A 92 -3.44 5.69 -6.67
C LEU A 92 -4.72 4.92 -7.00
N PHE A 93 -4.87 3.71 -6.46
CA PHE A 93 -6.12 2.96 -6.55
C PHE A 93 -6.30 2.02 -5.35
N ILE A 94 -7.54 1.61 -5.13
CA ILE A 94 -7.92 0.66 -4.09
C ILE A 94 -8.72 -0.48 -4.72
N ALA A 95 -8.38 -1.71 -4.35
CA ALA A 95 -9.03 -2.92 -4.83
C ALA A 95 -9.43 -3.86 -3.69
N LYS A 96 -10.58 -4.50 -3.82
CA LYS A 96 -10.96 -5.66 -3.00
C LYS A 96 -10.34 -6.93 -3.58
N ASP A 97 -9.85 -7.81 -2.71
CA ASP A 97 -9.37 -9.13 -3.09
C ASP A 97 -9.74 -10.15 -2.01
N ASN A 98 -10.44 -11.18 -2.49
CA ASN A 98 -10.96 -12.28 -1.68
C ASN A 98 -10.25 -13.61 -1.97
N SER A 99 -9.14 -13.60 -2.73
CA SER A 99 -8.43 -14.78 -3.24
C SER A 99 -7.95 -15.76 -2.16
N LYS A 100 -7.78 -15.29 -0.92
CA LYS A 100 -7.35 -16.12 0.23
C LYS A 100 -8.49 -16.45 1.21
N GLY A 101 -9.75 -16.29 0.80
CA GLY A 101 -10.91 -16.48 1.68
C GLY A 101 -11.00 -15.41 2.79
N ARG A 102 -10.33 -14.27 2.60
CA ARG A 102 -10.36 -13.11 3.50
C ARG A 102 -10.81 -11.91 2.69
N ASP A 103 -11.68 -11.08 3.26
CA ASP A 103 -12.04 -9.80 2.67
C ASP A 103 -10.88 -8.80 2.86
N SER A 104 -9.88 -8.88 1.99
CA SER A 104 -8.74 -7.97 1.99
C SER A 104 -9.00 -6.79 1.07
N VAL A 105 -8.52 -5.62 1.47
CA VAL A 105 -8.51 -4.41 0.65
C VAL A 105 -7.05 -4.02 0.43
N TYR A 106 -6.68 -3.82 -0.82
CA TYR A 106 -5.34 -3.44 -1.23
C TYR A 106 -5.30 -1.99 -1.66
N PHE A 107 -4.34 -1.26 -1.10
CA PHE A 107 -4.05 0.12 -1.42
C PHE A 107 -2.75 0.17 -2.20
N TYR A 108 -2.78 0.71 -3.42
CA TYR A 108 -1.60 0.82 -4.28
C TYR A 108 -1.18 2.28 -4.39
N LYS A 109 0.13 2.55 -4.24
CA LYS A 109 0.72 3.87 -4.46
C LYS A 109 2.13 3.74 -5.02
N PRO A 110 2.46 4.37 -6.16
CA PRO A 110 3.83 4.47 -6.62
C PRO A 110 4.61 5.52 -5.82
N PHE A 111 5.89 5.25 -5.58
CA PHE A 111 6.82 6.17 -4.92
C PHE A 111 8.10 6.30 -5.74
N LEU A 112 8.88 7.34 -5.48
CA LEU A 112 10.25 7.48 -5.97
C LEU A 112 11.22 7.27 -4.81
N ASP A 113 12.31 6.54 -5.06
CA ASP A 113 13.44 6.54 -4.14
C ASP A 113 14.22 7.87 -4.21
N LYS A 114 15.23 8.01 -3.34
CA LYS A 114 16.10 9.18 -3.26
C LYS A 114 16.89 9.46 -4.54
N ASP A 115 17.04 8.47 -5.41
CA ASP A 115 17.78 8.56 -6.67
C ASP A 115 16.82 8.75 -7.87
N GLY A 116 15.51 8.91 -7.61
CA GLY A 116 14.48 9.14 -8.62
C GLY A 116 13.98 7.86 -9.32
N ASN A 117 14.37 6.69 -8.82
CA ASN A 117 13.88 5.41 -9.35
C ASN A 117 12.47 5.12 -8.85
N LEU A 118 11.63 4.61 -9.75
CA LEU A 118 10.28 4.20 -9.40
C LEU A 118 10.30 2.97 -8.47
N LEU A 119 9.63 3.12 -7.33
CA LEU A 119 9.29 2.09 -6.36
C LEU A 119 7.79 1.86 -6.38
N ASP A 120 7.36 0.67 -6.80
CA ASP A 120 5.95 0.30 -6.69
C ASP A 120 5.69 -0.28 -5.30
N LEU A 121 4.86 0.40 -4.49
CA LEU A 121 4.30 -0.25 -3.31
C LEU A 121 3.14 -1.13 -3.73
N PHE A 122 3.40 -2.43 -3.71
CA PHE A 122 2.41 -3.47 -3.88
C PHE A 122 1.67 -3.65 -2.54
N GLY A 123 0.60 -2.88 -2.35
CA GLY A 123 -0.55 -3.23 -1.50
C GLY A 123 -0.35 -3.26 0.01
N ILE A 124 -1.15 -2.52 0.77
CA ILE A 124 -1.36 -2.83 2.20
C ILE A 124 -2.68 -3.57 2.38
N GLY A 125 -2.62 -4.90 2.50
CA GLY A 125 -3.80 -5.74 2.75
C GLY A 125 -4.19 -5.70 4.22
N ILE A 126 -5.43 -5.35 4.54
CA ILE A 126 -5.96 -5.39 5.92
C ILE A 126 -7.19 -6.29 6.00
N ASP A 127 -7.20 -7.18 6.98
CA ASP A 127 -8.34 -8.04 7.30
C ASP A 127 -9.35 -7.37 8.24
N SER A 128 -10.48 -8.03 8.49
CA SER A 128 -11.54 -7.53 9.37
C SER A 128 -11.10 -7.36 10.84
N GLU A 129 -10.02 -8.03 11.27
CA GLU A 129 -9.42 -7.88 12.60
C GLU A 129 -8.44 -6.71 12.69
N GLY A 130 -8.14 -6.07 11.56
CA GLY A 130 -7.17 -4.98 11.46
C GLY A 130 -5.72 -5.47 11.39
N LYS A 131 -5.49 -6.75 11.08
CA LYS A 131 -4.15 -7.27 10.83
C LYS A 131 -3.75 -6.96 9.40
N ILE A 132 -2.48 -6.58 9.23
CA ILE A 132 -1.90 -6.31 7.93
C ILE A 132 -1.29 -7.60 7.39
N ASP A 133 -1.71 -8.00 6.19
CA ASP A 133 -1.29 -9.27 5.56
C ASP A 133 -0.23 -9.09 4.48
N PHE A 134 -0.09 -7.90 3.92
CA PHE A 134 0.78 -7.69 2.78
C PHE A 134 1.32 -6.26 2.79
N MET A 135 2.63 -6.09 2.56
CA MET A 135 3.25 -4.78 2.31
C MET A 135 4.60 -5.00 1.64
N THR A 136 4.71 -4.63 0.37
CA THR A 136 5.88 -4.97 -0.44
C THR A 136 6.27 -3.83 -1.38
N PHE A 137 7.52 -3.35 -1.29
CA PHE A 137 8.09 -2.37 -2.24
C PHE A 137 9.00 -3.12 -3.21
N TYR A 138 8.54 -3.36 -4.43
CA TYR A 138 9.39 -3.85 -5.50
C TYR A 138 8.90 -3.23 -6.80
N LYS A 139 9.82 -2.72 -7.62
CA LYS A 139 9.54 -2.42 -9.01
C LYS A 139 9.09 -3.72 -9.68
N ASP A 140 7.83 -3.82 -10.08
CA ASP A 140 7.34 -5.00 -10.80
C ASP A 140 7.70 -4.87 -12.27
N ILE A 141 9.00 -4.98 -12.57
CA ILE A 141 9.57 -4.84 -13.93
C ILE A 141 8.86 -5.78 -14.93
N SER A 142 8.42 -6.95 -14.46
CA SER A 142 7.68 -7.93 -15.27
C SER A 142 6.21 -7.60 -15.47
N GLY A 143 5.64 -6.74 -14.62
CA GLY A 143 4.21 -6.52 -14.46
C GLY A 143 3.44 -7.76 -14.01
N SER A 144 4.09 -8.86 -13.62
CA SER A 144 3.44 -10.17 -13.38
C SER A 144 2.70 -10.24 -12.04
N ARG A 145 3.18 -9.54 -11.00
CA ARG A 145 2.49 -9.46 -9.70
C ARG A 145 1.31 -8.51 -9.79
N MET A 146 1.53 -7.36 -10.43
CA MET A 146 0.47 -6.43 -10.77
C MET A 146 -0.56 -7.12 -11.65
N LYS A 147 -0.21 -7.78 -12.76
CA LYS A 147 -1.16 -8.58 -13.57
C LYS A 147 -1.88 -9.67 -12.76
N ARG A 148 -1.23 -10.34 -11.80
CA ARG A 148 -1.92 -11.28 -10.90
C ARG A 148 -2.92 -10.58 -9.98
N MET A 149 -2.59 -9.39 -9.50
CA MET A 149 -3.51 -8.53 -8.75
C MET A 149 -4.61 -8.00 -9.65
N LEU A 150 -4.27 -7.25 -10.69
CA LEU A 150 -5.11 -6.59 -11.69
C LEU A 150 -5.94 -7.52 -12.57
N LYS A 151 -5.86 -8.85 -12.39
CA LYS A 151 -6.99 -9.76 -12.64
C LYS A 151 -8.17 -9.49 -11.68
N ILE A 152 -8.30 -8.24 -11.27
CA ILE A 152 -9.42 -7.67 -10.56
C ILE A 152 -10.37 -7.20 -11.65
N ASP A 153 -11.55 -7.78 -11.69
CA ASP A 153 -12.66 -7.23 -12.47
C ASP A 153 -12.91 -5.77 -12.02
N ASP A 154 -13.35 -4.89 -12.92
CA ASP A 154 -13.65 -3.48 -12.61
C ASP A 154 -14.57 -3.30 -11.38
N GLU A 155 -15.36 -4.34 -11.08
CA GLU A 155 -16.25 -4.46 -9.93
C GLU A 155 -15.52 -4.49 -8.58
N ARG A 156 -14.26 -4.95 -8.53
CA ARG A 156 -13.47 -4.96 -7.28
C ARG A 156 -12.59 -3.72 -7.13
N ILE A 157 -12.49 -2.87 -8.14
CA ILE A 157 -11.87 -1.55 -8.01
C ILE A 157 -12.86 -0.57 -7.39
N VAL A 158 -12.57 -0.18 -6.15
CA VAL A 158 -13.45 0.66 -5.33
C VAL A 158 -13.04 2.12 -5.33
N TYR A 159 -11.83 2.43 -5.77
CA TYR A 159 -11.32 3.80 -5.93
C TYR A 159 -10.20 3.83 -6.95
N VAL A 160 -10.17 4.89 -7.76
CA VAL A 160 -9.07 5.26 -8.63
C VAL A 160 -8.88 6.77 -8.50
N LYS A 161 -7.66 7.22 -8.27
CA LYS A 161 -7.29 8.63 -8.23
C LYS A 161 -7.47 9.20 -9.64
N GLU A 162 -8.20 10.32 -9.75
CA GLU A 162 -8.40 11.03 -11.02
C GLU A 162 -7.11 11.64 -11.54
#